data_AF-A0A7K1UN12-F1
#
_entry.id   AF-A0A7K1UN12-F1
#
_cell.length_a   1.000
_cell.length_b   1.000
_cell.length_c   1.000
_cell.angle_alpha   90.00
_cell.angle_beta   90.00
_cell.angle_gamma   90.00
#
_symmetry.space_group_name_H-M   'P 1'
#
loop_
_entity.id
_entity.type
_entity.pdbx_description
1 polymer ?
#
loop_
_entity_poly.entity_id
_entity_poly.type
_entity_poly.pdbx_seq_one_letter_code
_entity_poly.pdbx_strand_id
1 'polypeptide(L)'
;MPEDTAKSPDTAIPGSGVPESAVLAGFDERDLDLVNALQINPRASWTRIGESLGMDATTAARRWQQLTASGLAWITAYAPEFATVAYLRLRCRTEHLGTLSDRLTAMPWVLSVDRLTGVFPLQLTVAVENLAALDDFTARELAALPGVEEVRTAVNLHLYVEGSQWRPQALDPGQRTMLTDRRGPAPTASRPRPGDRALVLAVSADGRRSIADLARDTGLTETTVRRRIGDMTASGRLVFRCDFAEQAAGWTVTATYWARLPARHLDALGARLASWPEIRLCVATADDSNVMLIGWLRGPREGLLLEARLQREFPELEIEERQLTLRTLKRMGRILSPRGRAVGYVPFNVWGRDPESPLG
;
A
#
# COMPACT_ATOMS: atom_id res chain seq x y z
N MET A 1 -39.73 -22.50 51.53
CA MET A 1 -39.52 -22.95 50.14
C MET A 1 -38.46 -22.04 49.54
N PRO A 2 -37.31 -22.59 49.13
CA PRO A 2 -36.16 -21.81 48.69
C PRO A 2 -36.21 -21.54 47.19
N GLU A 3 -35.80 -20.34 46.77
CA GLU A 3 -35.33 -20.09 45.41
C GLU A 3 -33.81 -20.01 45.42
N ASP A 4 -33.25 -20.88 44.59
CA ASP A 4 -31.86 -21.17 44.36
C ASP A 4 -31.28 -20.10 43.43
N THR A 5 -30.32 -19.31 43.90
CA THR A 5 -29.51 -18.45 43.04
C THR A 5 -28.04 -18.84 43.20
N ALA A 6 -27.62 -19.68 42.26
CA ALA A 6 -26.24 -20.07 42.04
C ALA A 6 -25.33 -18.83 41.88
N LYS A 7 -24.30 -18.76 42.71
CA LYS A 7 -23.14 -17.88 42.53
C LYS A 7 -22.36 -18.32 41.29
N SER A 8 -22.27 -17.44 40.30
CA SER A 8 -21.34 -17.60 39.17
C SER A 8 -19.94 -17.12 39.59
N PRO A 9 -18.85 -17.84 39.27
CA PRO A 9 -17.50 -17.43 39.67
C PRO A 9 -16.96 -16.32 38.75
N ASP A 10 -16.67 -15.19 39.36
CA ASP A 10 -15.91 -14.08 38.81
C ASP A 10 -14.50 -14.54 38.46
N THR A 11 -14.23 -14.75 37.16
CA THR A 11 -12.90 -15.07 36.64
C THR A 11 -12.37 -13.84 35.93
N ALA A 12 -11.87 -12.89 36.73
CA ALA A 12 -11.15 -11.73 36.25
C ALA A 12 -9.89 -12.16 35.48
N ILE A 13 -9.82 -11.82 34.19
CA ILE A 13 -8.57 -11.86 33.42
C ILE A 13 -7.71 -10.67 33.87
N PRO A 14 -6.46 -10.86 34.35
CA PRO A 14 -5.63 -9.76 34.79
C PRO A 14 -5.30 -8.83 33.62
N GLY A 15 -5.74 -7.58 33.73
CA GLY A 15 -5.43 -6.53 32.77
C GLY A 15 -3.92 -6.25 32.74
N SER A 16 -3.26 -6.58 31.62
CA SER A 16 -1.96 -6.03 31.28
C SER A 16 -2.14 -4.56 30.91
N GLY A 17 -2.24 -3.71 31.94
CA GLY A 17 -2.29 -2.26 31.81
C GLY A 17 -0.94 -1.72 31.36
N VAL A 18 -0.69 -1.73 30.06
CA VAL A 18 0.24 -0.76 29.47
C VAL A 18 -0.55 0.55 29.37
N PRO A 19 -0.08 1.66 29.99
CA PRO A 19 -0.78 2.93 29.90
C PRO A 19 -1.01 3.33 28.43
N GLU A 20 -2.20 3.81 28.12
CA GLU A 20 -2.60 4.31 26.80
C GLU A 20 -1.63 5.39 26.26
N SER A 21 -0.95 6.11 27.17
CA SER A 21 0.11 7.09 26.86
C SER A 21 1.45 6.48 26.44
N ALA A 22 1.73 5.21 26.75
CA ALA A 22 2.96 4.52 26.34
C ALA A 22 2.85 3.87 24.95
N VAL A 23 1.66 3.80 24.36
CA VAL A 23 1.39 3.10 23.08
C VAL A 23 1.49 4.04 21.87
N LEU A 24 1.62 5.35 22.08
CA LEU A 24 1.89 6.37 21.06
C LEU A 24 3.39 6.70 20.87
N ALA A 25 4.28 6.09 21.64
CA ALA A 25 5.70 6.49 21.74
C ALA A 25 6.65 5.89 20.67
N GLY A 26 6.21 5.73 19.41
CA GLY A 26 7.03 5.04 18.40
C GLY A 26 7.53 5.87 17.22
N PHE A 27 6.82 6.94 16.87
CA PHE A 27 7.00 7.63 15.60
C PHE A 27 6.98 9.13 15.85
N ASP A 28 8.15 9.77 15.83
CA ASP A 28 8.27 11.22 16.07
C ASP A 28 8.29 12.03 14.76
N GLU A 29 8.32 13.36 14.86
CA GLU A 29 8.37 14.25 13.69
C GLU A 29 9.63 14.04 12.84
N ARG A 30 10.77 13.73 13.47
CA ARG A 30 12.03 13.45 12.76
C ARG A 30 12.00 12.11 12.03
N ASP A 31 11.25 11.14 12.54
CA ASP A 31 10.97 9.89 11.83
C ASP A 31 10.12 10.16 10.59
N LEU A 32 9.14 11.07 10.68
CA LEU A 32 8.32 11.46 9.53
C LEU A 32 9.16 12.18 8.45
N ASP A 33 10.10 13.04 8.85
CA ASP A 33 11.06 13.68 7.95
C ASP A 33 11.92 12.64 7.21
N LEU A 34 12.47 11.68 7.96
CA LEU A 34 13.28 10.59 7.42
C LEU A 34 12.49 9.72 6.43
N VAL A 35 11.25 9.38 6.77
CA VAL A 35 10.34 8.65 5.89
C VAL A 35 10.01 9.47 4.65
N ASN A 36 9.69 10.77 4.78
CA ASN A 36 9.43 11.63 3.64
C ASN A 36 10.67 11.72 2.74
N ALA A 37 11.88 11.79 3.30
CA ALA A 37 13.12 11.83 2.55
C ALA A 37 13.33 10.56 1.72
N LEU A 38 13.09 9.40 2.34
CA LEU A 38 13.17 8.10 1.67
C LEU A 38 12.00 7.85 0.72
N GLN A 39 10.86 8.49 0.89
CA GLN A 39 9.80 8.48 -0.12
C GLN A 39 10.22 9.26 -1.38
N ILE A 40 11.00 10.34 -1.25
CA ILE A 40 11.51 11.10 -2.40
C ILE A 40 12.61 10.32 -3.12
N ASN A 41 13.58 9.79 -2.37
CA ASN A 41 14.67 9.01 -2.92
C ASN A 41 14.95 7.75 -2.08
N PRO A 42 14.25 6.65 -2.36
CA PRO A 42 14.33 5.41 -1.56
C PRO A 42 15.73 4.81 -1.44
N ARG A 43 16.63 5.11 -2.38
CA ARG A 43 18.00 4.58 -2.44
C ARG A 43 19.09 5.64 -2.28
N ALA A 44 18.75 6.88 -1.91
CA ALA A 44 19.75 7.89 -1.60
C ALA A 44 20.72 7.41 -0.51
N SER A 45 21.98 7.87 -0.61
CA SER A 45 23.00 7.61 0.40
C SER A 45 22.62 8.24 1.74
N TRP A 46 23.05 7.63 2.83
CA TRP A 46 22.79 8.18 4.17
C TRP A 46 23.44 9.54 4.39
N THR A 47 24.56 9.82 3.73
CA THR A 47 25.18 11.16 3.70
C THR A 47 24.23 12.19 3.12
N ARG A 48 23.67 11.94 1.93
CA ARG A 48 22.74 12.86 1.28
C ARG A 48 21.45 13.05 2.08
N ILE A 49 20.93 11.96 2.67
CA ILE A 49 19.77 12.02 3.56
C ILE A 49 20.08 12.87 4.80
N GLY A 50 21.20 12.59 5.47
CA GLY A 50 21.65 13.33 6.66
C GLY A 50 21.83 14.82 6.39
N GLU A 51 22.52 15.19 5.31
CA GLU A 51 22.69 16.58 4.88
C GLU A 51 21.34 17.28 4.67
N SER A 52 20.38 16.63 4.00
CA SER A 52 19.05 17.21 3.77
C SER A 52 18.23 17.40 5.05
N LEU A 53 18.48 16.61 6.09
CA LEU A 53 17.73 16.64 7.35
C LEU A 53 18.47 17.34 8.50
N GLY A 54 19.70 17.82 8.24
CA GLY A 54 20.56 18.41 9.27
C GLY A 54 20.97 17.41 10.36
N MET A 55 21.20 16.14 10.00
CA MET A 55 21.67 15.10 10.93
C MET A 55 22.83 14.28 10.37
N ASP A 56 23.58 13.63 11.24
CA ASP A 56 24.67 12.75 10.82
C ASP A 56 24.18 11.50 10.06
N ALA A 57 24.94 11.05 9.06
CA ALA A 57 24.61 9.90 8.22
C ALA A 57 24.41 8.61 9.03
N THR A 58 25.23 8.37 10.06
CA THR A 58 25.09 7.19 10.93
C THR A 58 23.83 7.27 11.78
N THR A 59 23.43 8.48 12.18
CA THR A 59 22.18 8.72 12.91
C THR A 59 20.98 8.41 12.01
N ALA A 60 20.95 8.93 10.78
CA ALA A 60 19.88 8.63 9.82
C ALA A 60 19.77 7.12 9.54
N ALA A 61 20.90 6.45 9.30
CA ALA A 61 20.94 5.01 9.06
C ALA A 61 20.42 4.20 10.26
N ARG A 62 20.87 4.53 11.47
CA ARG A 62 20.46 3.87 12.72
C ARG A 62 18.97 4.08 12.99
N ARG A 63 18.45 5.29 12.76
CA ARG A 63 17.01 5.58 12.92
C ARG A 63 16.16 4.81 11.93
N TRP A 64 16.56 4.76 10.66
CA TRP A 64 15.87 3.93 9.68
C TRP A 64 15.84 2.45 10.08
N GLN A 65 16.97 1.90 10.54
CA GLN A 65 17.04 0.52 11.03
C GLN A 65 16.09 0.26 12.21
N GLN A 66 15.92 1.23 13.13
CA GLN A 66 14.98 1.11 14.24
C GLN A 66 13.52 1.12 13.75
N LEU A 67 13.18 1.99 12.79
CA LEU A 67 11.85 2.05 12.20
C LEU A 67 11.51 0.75 11.44
N THR A 68 12.46 0.19 10.68
CA THR A 68 12.23 -1.07 9.97
C THR A 68 12.14 -2.26 10.91
N ALA A 69 13.01 -2.35 11.92
CA ALA A 69 12.99 -3.44 12.91
C ALA A 69 11.71 -3.45 13.76
N SER A 70 11.15 -2.27 14.05
CA SER A 70 9.88 -2.13 14.77
C SER A 70 8.63 -2.23 13.86
N GLY A 71 8.83 -2.37 12.55
CA GLY A 71 7.74 -2.43 11.56
C GLY A 71 7.02 -1.09 11.34
N LEU A 72 7.59 0.03 11.77
CA LEU A 72 6.99 1.36 11.66
C LEU A 72 7.20 2.01 10.30
N ALA A 73 8.27 1.66 9.59
CA ALA A 73 8.49 2.08 8.20
C ALA A 73 9.19 0.98 7.41
N TRP A 74 8.99 0.96 6.09
CA TRP A 74 9.58 -0.04 5.20
C TRP A 74 9.67 0.48 3.76
N ILE A 75 10.57 -0.11 2.98
CA ILE A 75 10.63 0.12 1.53
C ILE A 75 10.43 -1.21 0.82
N THR A 76 9.40 -1.29 0.01
CA THR A 76 9.16 -2.39 -0.93
C THR A 76 9.60 -1.98 -2.33
N ALA A 77 9.82 -2.97 -3.19
CA ALA A 77 10.01 -2.74 -4.62
C ALA A 77 9.12 -3.67 -5.45
N TYR A 78 8.59 -3.17 -6.56
CA TYR A 78 7.76 -3.95 -7.48
C TYR A 78 8.03 -3.55 -8.91
N ALA A 79 7.76 -4.47 -9.84
CA ALA A 79 7.71 -4.18 -11.26
C ALA A 79 6.25 -4.07 -11.68
N PRO A 80 5.76 -2.89 -12.10
CA PRO A 80 4.38 -2.72 -12.57
C PRO A 80 4.17 -3.29 -13.98
N GLU A 81 5.25 -3.66 -14.67
CA GLU A 81 5.20 -4.19 -16.03
C GLU A 81 4.29 -5.41 -16.12
N PHE A 82 3.48 -5.45 -17.18
CA PHE A 82 2.59 -6.58 -17.49
C PHE A 82 1.45 -6.79 -16.49
N ALA A 83 1.18 -5.84 -15.58
CA ALA A 83 0.08 -5.96 -14.63
C ALA A 83 -1.20 -5.27 -15.13
N THR A 84 -2.25 -6.06 -15.34
CA THR A 84 -3.64 -5.58 -15.20
C THR A 84 -3.94 -5.42 -13.72
N VAL A 85 -4.17 -4.17 -13.29
CA VAL A 85 -4.56 -3.87 -11.92
C VAL A 85 -6.09 -3.80 -11.83
N ALA A 86 -6.66 -4.46 -10.83
CA ALA A 86 -8.08 -4.40 -10.54
C ALA A 86 -8.31 -4.16 -9.04
N TYR A 87 -9.39 -3.46 -8.75
CA TYR A 87 -9.91 -3.23 -7.42
C TYR A 87 -11.14 -4.11 -7.25
N LEU A 88 -11.06 -5.06 -6.33
CA LEU A 88 -12.14 -6.02 -6.07
C LEU A 88 -12.81 -5.66 -4.75
N ARG A 89 -14.15 -5.57 -4.76
CA ARG A 89 -14.96 -5.48 -3.56
C ARG A 89 -15.63 -6.83 -3.34
N LEU A 90 -15.37 -7.45 -2.18
CA LEU A 90 -15.78 -8.83 -1.91
C LEU A 90 -16.76 -8.85 -0.74
N ARG A 91 -17.96 -9.38 -1.02
CA ARG A 91 -18.99 -9.68 -0.02
C ARG A 91 -18.83 -11.13 0.40
N CYS A 92 -18.92 -11.37 1.70
CA CYS A 92 -18.79 -12.71 2.25
C CYS A 92 -19.62 -12.89 3.52
N ARG A 93 -19.92 -14.15 3.81
CA ARG A 93 -20.50 -14.58 5.08
C ARG A 93 -19.59 -14.22 6.24
N THR A 94 -20.16 -13.67 7.31
CA THR A 94 -19.41 -13.08 8.42
C THR A 94 -18.52 -14.11 9.13
N GLU A 95 -18.98 -15.35 9.28
CA GLU A 95 -18.23 -16.45 9.88
C GLU A 95 -16.98 -16.84 9.08
N HIS A 96 -16.93 -16.51 7.79
CA HIS A 96 -15.77 -16.78 6.92
C HIS A 96 -14.84 -15.58 6.76
N LEU A 97 -15.20 -14.39 7.25
CA LEU A 97 -14.41 -13.16 7.05
C LEU A 97 -12.95 -13.30 7.50
N GLY A 98 -12.72 -13.96 8.64
CA GLY A 98 -11.37 -14.21 9.17
C GLY A 98 -10.55 -15.13 8.25
N THR A 99 -11.08 -16.31 7.93
CA THR A 99 -10.39 -17.28 7.07
C THR A 99 -10.14 -16.75 5.65
N LEU A 100 -11.11 -16.01 5.08
CA LEU A 100 -10.94 -15.35 3.78
C LEU A 100 -9.85 -14.27 3.85
N SER A 101 -9.84 -13.46 4.90
CA SER A 101 -8.81 -12.44 5.14
C SER A 101 -7.40 -13.04 5.12
N ASP A 102 -7.19 -14.15 5.83
CA ASP A 102 -5.89 -14.82 5.92
C ASP A 102 -5.47 -15.41 4.57
N ARG A 103 -6.40 -16.12 3.90
CA ARG A 103 -6.12 -16.74 2.60
C ARG A 103 -5.79 -15.70 1.52
N LEU A 104 -6.57 -14.62 1.43
CA LEU A 104 -6.34 -13.53 0.47
C LEU A 104 -5.02 -12.79 0.76
N THR A 105 -4.68 -12.62 2.04
CA THR A 105 -3.41 -11.99 2.44
C THR A 105 -2.20 -12.80 1.97
N ALA A 106 -2.29 -14.13 1.98
CA ALA A 106 -1.22 -15.02 1.55
C ALA A 106 -0.99 -15.04 0.02
N MET A 107 -1.92 -14.55 -0.80
CA MET A 107 -1.83 -14.66 -2.27
C MET A 107 -0.83 -13.65 -2.87
N PRO A 108 0.12 -14.08 -3.73
CA PRO A 108 1.12 -13.20 -4.34
C PRO A 108 0.58 -12.11 -5.29
N TRP A 109 -0.53 -12.37 -5.98
CA TRP A 109 -1.18 -11.42 -6.91
C TRP A 109 -2.18 -10.48 -6.22
N VAL A 110 -2.52 -10.74 -4.96
CA VAL A 110 -3.30 -9.80 -4.13
C VAL A 110 -2.33 -8.85 -3.45
N LEU A 111 -2.19 -7.64 -3.99
CA LEU A 111 -1.20 -6.66 -3.54
C LEU A 111 -1.56 -6.04 -2.20
N SER A 112 -2.83 -5.73 -2.00
CA SER A 112 -3.34 -5.14 -0.76
C SER A 112 -4.69 -5.75 -0.39
N VAL A 113 -4.94 -5.86 0.92
CA VAL A 113 -6.17 -6.40 1.51
C VAL A 113 -6.59 -5.47 2.65
N ASP A 114 -7.77 -4.88 2.51
CA ASP A 114 -8.36 -3.99 3.50
C ASP A 114 -9.70 -4.54 3.99
N ARG A 115 -9.91 -4.56 5.31
CA ARG A 115 -11.23 -4.76 5.92
C ARG A 115 -11.90 -3.41 6.13
N LEU A 116 -13.12 -3.29 5.65
CA LEU A 116 -13.83 -2.02 5.52
C LEU A 116 -15.20 -2.08 6.21
N THR A 117 -15.77 -0.90 6.48
CA THR A 117 -17.20 -0.75 6.76
C THR A 117 -18.03 -0.92 5.47
N GLY A 118 -19.31 -1.23 5.63
CA GLY A 118 -20.27 -1.30 4.53
C GLY A 118 -20.57 -2.73 4.05
N VAL A 119 -21.18 -2.84 2.87
CA VAL A 119 -21.70 -4.10 2.32
C VAL A 119 -20.60 -5.05 1.86
N PHE A 120 -19.46 -4.50 1.42
CA PHE A 120 -18.28 -5.24 1.03
C PHE A 120 -17.22 -5.13 2.14
N PRO A 121 -17.16 -6.10 3.08
CA PRO A 121 -16.24 -6.04 4.21
C PRO A 121 -14.76 -6.21 3.80
N LEU A 122 -14.49 -6.60 2.55
CA LEU A 122 -13.14 -6.77 2.01
C LEU A 122 -12.97 -5.98 0.70
N GLN A 123 -11.88 -5.23 0.59
CA GLN A 123 -11.39 -4.65 -0.65
C GLN A 123 -9.98 -5.17 -0.94
N LEU A 124 -9.76 -5.54 -2.19
CA LEU A 124 -8.51 -6.07 -2.68
C LEU A 124 -7.96 -5.18 -3.78
N THR A 125 -6.66 -4.93 -3.76
CA THR A 125 -5.94 -4.47 -4.95
C THR A 125 -5.22 -5.68 -5.54
N VAL A 126 -5.52 -6.04 -6.76
CA VAL A 126 -4.99 -7.24 -7.43
C VAL A 126 -4.21 -6.83 -8.66
N ALA A 127 -3.11 -7.51 -8.92
CA ALA A 127 -2.35 -7.40 -10.16
C ALA A 127 -2.13 -8.78 -10.77
N VAL A 128 -2.55 -8.93 -12.01
CA VAL A 128 -2.45 -10.15 -12.80
C VAL A 128 -1.96 -9.82 -14.20
N GLU A 129 -1.53 -10.81 -14.98
CA GLU A 129 -0.86 -10.59 -16.27
C GLU A 129 -1.75 -9.88 -17.31
N ASN A 130 -3.05 -10.19 -17.33
CA ASN A 130 -3.99 -9.70 -18.33
C ASN A 130 -5.44 -9.87 -17.83
N LEU A 131 -6.41 -9.44 -18.65
CA LEU A 131 -7.83 -9.56 -18.33
C LEU A 131 -8.32 -11.03 -18.25
N ALA A 132 -7.77 -11.95 -19.02
CA ALA A 132 -8.14 -13.36 -18.95
C ALA A 132 -7.70 -13.99 -17.61
N ALA A 133 -6.48 -13.67 -17.16
CA ALA A 133 -6.04 -14.06 -15.83
C ALA A 133 -6.93 -13.43 -14.75
N LEU A 134 -7.38 -12.18 -14.90
CA LEU A 134 -8.31 -11.57 -13.95
C LEU A 134 -9.65 -12.33 -13.88
N ASP A 135 -10.20 -12.73 -15.02
CA ASP A 135 -11.40 -13.56 -15.10
C ASP A 135 -11.19 -14.89 -14.38
N ASP A 136 -10.12 -15.63 -14.69
CA ASP A 136 -9.80 -16.89 -14.01
C ASP A 136 -9.70 -16.71 -12.48
N PHE A 137 -9.13 -15.59 -12.02
CA PHE A 137 -8.98 -15.34 -10.58
C PHE A 137 -10.33 -15.14 -9.91
N THR A 138 -11.19 -14.33 -10.53
CA THR A 138 -12.47 -13.93 -9.96
C THR A 138 -13.51 -15.05 -10.08
N ALA A 139 -13.63 -15.65 -11.27
CA ALA A 139 -14.66 -16.62 -11.59
C ALA A 139 -14.33 -18.05 -11.12
N ARG A 140 -13.05 -18.40 -10.94
CA ARG A 140 -12.65 -19.75 -10.46
C ARG A 140 -12.12 -19.70 -9.04
N GLU A 141 -11.04 -18.97 -8.81
CA GLU A 141 -10.33 -19.06 -7.54
C GLU A 141 -11.10 -18.40 -6.39
N LEU A 142 -11.52 -17.14 -6.56
CA LEU A 142 -12.29 -16.42 -5.55
C LEU A 142 -13.68 -17.01 -5.35
N ALA A 143 -14.39 -17.30 -6.44
CA ALA A 143 -15.73 -17.90 -6.38
C ALA A 143 -15.73 -19.27 -5.69
N ALA A 144 -14.64 -20.03 -5.76
CA ALA A 144 -14.51 -21.32 -5.07
C ALA A 144 -14.18 -21.20 -3.57
N LEU A 145 -13.85 -20.00 -3.06
CA LEU A 145 -13.53 -19.83 -1.65
C LEU A 145 -14.81 -19.92 -0.79
N PRO A 146 -14.84 -20.77 0.26
CA PRO A 146 -15.99 -20.87 1.13
C PRO A 146 -16.39 -19.53 1.76
N GLY A 147 -17.66 -19.16 1.59
CA GLY A 147 -18.22 -17.95 2.18
C GLY A 147 -18.20 -16.71 1.29
N VAL A 148 -17.59 -16.77 0.10
CA VAL A 148 -17.72 -15.69 -0.90
C VAL A 148 -19.14 -15.67 -1.45
N GLU A 149 -19.77 -14.49 -1.44
CA GLU A 149 -21.14 -14.29 -1.90
C GLU A 149 -21.22 -13.43 -3.17
N GLU A 150 -20.36 -12.42 -3.28
CA GLU A 150 -20.31 -11.52 -4.42
C GLU A 150 -18.90 -10.94 -4.57
N VAL A 151 -18.47 -10.79 -5.82
CA VAL A 151 -17.23 -10.10 -6.18
C VAL A 151 -17.57 -9.05 -7.21
N ARG A 152 -17.36 -7.77 -6.87
CA ARG A 152 -17.39 -6.67 -7.85
C ARG A 152 -15.99 -6.34 -8.30
N THR A 153 -15.81 -6.22 -9.60
CA THR A 153 -14.49 -6.07 -10.24
C THR A 153 -14.41 -4.77 -11.00
N ALA A 154 -13.53 -3.88 -10.55
CA ALA A 154 -13.27 -2.60 -11.21
C ALA A 154 -11.83 -2.59 -11.76
N VAL A 155 -11.70 -2.69 -13.09
CA VAL A 155 -10.38 -2.68 -13.74
C VAL A 155 -9.82 -1.27 -13.76
N ASN A 156 -8.57 -1.08 -13.35
CA ASN A 156 -7.91 0.22 -13.40
C ASN A 156 -7.67 0.65 -14.86
N LEU A 157 -8.33 1.74 -15.28
CA LEU A 157 -8.16 2.34 -16.61
C LEU A 157 -7.12 3.45 -16.62
N HIS A 158 -7.09 4.27 -15.57
CA HIS A 158 -6.16 5.37 -15.46
C HIS A 158 -5.82 5.67 -14.01
N LEU A 159 -4.53 5.95 -13.75
CA LEU A 159 -4.00 6.27 -12.44
C LEU A 159 -3.65 7.76 -12.36
N TYR A 160 -4.49 8.54 -11.69
CA TYR A 160 -4.29 9.98 -11.55
C TYR A 160 -3.39 10.33 -10.36
N VAL A 161 -3.58 9.66 -9.23
CA VAL A 161 -2.77 9.81 -8.03
C VAL A 161 -2.31 8.44 -7.59
N GLU A 162 -1.00 8.23 -7.50
CA GLU A 162 -0.40 6.96 -7.11
C GLU A 162 0.04 6.98 -5.64
N GLY A 163 -0.34 5.96 -4.88
CA GLY A 163 0.02 5.86 -3.46
C GLY A 163 1.52 5.74 -3.17
N SER A 164 2.34 5.36 -4.16
CA SER A 164 3.81 5.37 -4.06
C SER A 164 4.40 6.78 -4.19
N GLN A 165 3.62 7.75 -4.69
CA GLN A 165 4.00 9.15 -4.89
C GLN A 165 3.41 10.08 -3.81
N TRP A 166 2.44 9.61 -3.04
CA TRP A 166 1.90 10.34 -1.89
C TRP A 166 2.97 10.62 -0.82
N ARG A 167 2.98 11.84 -0.27
CA ARG A 167 3.95 12.29 0.74
C ARG A 167 3.23 13.01 1.88
N PRO A 168 3.72 12.91 3.14
CA PRO A 168 3.18 13.64 4.28
C PRO A 168 3.48 15.16 4.26
N GLN A 169 4.28 15.63 3.30
CA GLN A 169 4.70 17.04 3.16
C GLN A 169 5.47 17.58 4.38
N ALA A 170 6.27 16.74 5.02
CA ALA A 170 7.08 17.10 6.19
C ALA A 170 8.33 17.93 5.80
N LEU A 171 8.84 17.74 4.58
CA LEU A 171 10.05 18.43 4.11
C LEU A 171 9.75 19.75 3.40
N ASP A 172 10.62 20.73 3.64
CA ASP A 172 10.59 22.00 2.94
C ASP A 172 11.06 21.87 1.46
N PRO A 173 10.79 22.87 0.59
CA PRO A 173 11.17 22.80 -0.82
C PRO A 173 12.67 22.61 -1.09
N GLY A 174 13.55 23.16 -0.25
CA GLY A 174 14.99 23.05 -0.36
C GLY A 174 15.47 21.63 -0.08
N GLN A 175 15.00 21.03 1.02
CA GLN A 175 15.28 19.64 1.39
C GLN A 175 14.83 18.68 0.29
N ARG A 176 13.63 18.91 -0.27
CA ARG A 176 13.10 18.10 -1.38
C ARG A 176 13.95 18.20 -2.63
N THR A 177 14.42 19.41 -2.94
CA THR A 177 15.31 19.65 -4.08
C THR A 177 16.64 18.92 -3.90
N MET A 178 17.21 18.92 -2.69
CA MET A 178 18.44 18.17 -2.39
C MET A 178 18.28 16.66 -2.60
N LEU A 179 17.09 16.10 -2.36
CA LEU A 179 16.83 14.66 -2.45
C LEU A 179 16.37 14.20 -3.84
N THR A 180 15.82 15.11 -4.65
CA THR A 180 15.36 14.80 -5.99
C THR A 180 16.57 14.57 -6.89
N ASP A 181 16.65 13.42 -7.54
CA ASP A 181 17.70 13.17 -8.52
C ASP A 181 17.53 14.10 -9.72
N ARG A 182 18.63 14.69 -10.17
CA ARG A 182 18.65 15.45 -11.42
C ARG A 182 18.30 14.48 -12.54
N ARG A 183 17.13 14.64 -13.16
CA ARG A 183 16.72 13.84 -14.31
C ARG A 183 17.75 14.04 -15.42
N GLY A 184 18.44 12.96 -15.77
CA GLY A 184 19.23 12.89 -17.00
C GLY A 184 18.33 12.90 -18.25
N PRO A 185 18.89 12.80 -19.46
CA PRO A 185 18.11 12.61 -20.68
C PRO A 185 17.15 11.43 -20.50
N ALA A 186 15.98 11.52 -21.17
CA ALA A 186 14.93 10.51 -21.07
C ALA A 186 15.54 9.11 -21.25
N PRO A 187 15.38 8.21 -20.28
CA PRO A 187 16.00 6.90 -20.36
C PRO A 187 15.48 6.17 -21.59
N THR A 188 16.40 5.54 -22.32
CA THR A 188 16.02 4.59 -23.37
C THR A 188 15.14 3.51 -22.75
N ALA A 189 14.09 3.09 -23.47
CA ALA A 189 13.21 2.03 -23.01
C ALA A 189 14.03 0.78 -22.67
N SER A 190 14.23 0.52 -21.37
CA SER A 190 14.90 -0.69 -20.90
C SER A 190 13.98 -1.86 -21.22
N ARG A 191 14.47 -2.88 -21.94
CA ARG A 191 13.69 -4.11 -22.19
C ARG A 191 13.93 -5.12 -21.08
N PRO A 192 12.93 -5.97 -20.74
CA PRO A 192 13.13 -7.10 -19.83
C PRO A 192 14.29 -7.99 -20.24
N ARG A 193 15.16 -8.31 -19.28
CA ARG A 193 16.33 -9.17 -19.48
C ARG A 193 16.16 -10.46 -18.68
N PRO A 194 16.71 -11.59 -19.16
CA PRO A 194 16.83 -12.79 -18.34
C PRO A 194 17.49 -12.47 -16.99
N GLY A 195 16.86 -12.92 -15.90
CA GLY A 195 17.29 -12.67 -14.52
C GLY A 195 16.75 -11.37 -13.89
N ASP A 196 16.11 -10.47 -14.64
CA ASP A 196 15.51 -9.26 -14.05
C ASP A 196 14.42 -9.63 -13.04
N ARG A 197 13.57 -10.62 -13.34
CA ARG A 197 12.55 -11.13 -12.41
C ARG A 197 13.14 -11.57 -11.07
N ALA A 198 14.21 -12.37 -11.12
CA ALA A 198 14.89 -12.85 -9.90
C ALA A 198 15.45 -11.68 -9.09
N LEU A 199 16.04 -10.68 -9.77
CA LEU A 199 16.54 -9.47 -9.13
C LEU A 199 15.44 -8.61 -8.52
N VAL A 200 14.30 -8.44 -9.22
CA VAL A 200 13.12 -7.73 -8.69
C VAL A 200 12.60 -8.43 -7.44
N LEU A 201 12.39 -9.75 -7.50
CA LEU A 201 11.93 -10.53 -6.34
C LEU A 201 12.91 -10.42 -5.16
N ALA A 202 14.21 -10.49 -5.41
CA ALA A 202 15.25 -10.38 -4.38
C ALA A 202 15.24 -9.03 -3.66
N VAL A 203 14.97 -7.92 -4.37
CA VAL A 203 14.91 -6.57 -3.77
C VAL A 203 13.51 -6.18 -3.27
N SER A 204 12.48 -6.97 -3.60
CA SER A 204 11.08 -6.60 -3.39
C SER A 204 10.69 -6.43 -1.92
N ALA A 205 11.22 -7.28 -1.04
CA ALA A 205 10.94 -7.23 0.40
C ALA A 205 11.60 -6.03 1.08
N ASP A 206 12.83 -5.70 0.72
CA ASP A 206 13.58 -4.57 1.25
C ASP A 206 14.32 -3.82 0.13
N GLY A 207 13.76 -2.66 -0.21
CA GLY A 207 14.28 -1.81 -1.28
C GLY A 207 15.66 -1.22 -1.01
N ARG A 208 16.19 -1.29 0.21
CA ARG A 208 17.53 -0.79 0.58
C ARG A 208 18.58 -1.88 0.72
N ARG A 209 18.25 -3.14 0.39
CA ARG A 209 19.24 -4.23 0.34
C ARG A 209 20.51 -3.81 -0.41
N SER A 210 21.64 -4.25 0.15
CA SER A 210 22.96 -3.92 -0.40
C SER A 210 23.14 -4.56 -1.78
N ILE A 211 23.93 -3.91 -2.64
CA ILE A 211 24.24 -4.44 -3.97
C ILE A 211 24.99 -5.77 -3.86
N ALA A 212 25.86 -5.92 -2.86
CA ALA A 212 26.61 -7.14 -2.59
C ALA A 212 25.70 -8.32 -2.21
N ASP A 213 24.69 -8.10 -1.36
CA ASP A 213 23.75 -9.16 -0.97
C ASP A 213 22.87 -9.56 -2.15
N LEU A 214 22.40 -8.59 -2.94
CA LEU A 214 21.63 -8.87 -4.16
C LEU A 214 22.45 -9.63 -5.20
N ALA A 215 23.74 -9.30 -5.35
CA ALA A 215 24.67 -10.01 -6.23
C ALA A 215 24.83 -11.49 -5.80
N ARG A 216 25.04 -11.71 -4.50
CA ARG A 216 25.17 -13.05 -3.91
C ARG A 216 23.92 -13.91 -4.14
N ASP A 217 22.74 -13.35 -3.87
CA ASP A 217 21.48 -14.08 -3.98
C ASP A 217 21.08 -14.39 -5.43
N THR A 218 21.44 -13.52 -6.37
CA THR A 218 21.03 -13.65 -7.78
C THR A 218 22.10 -14.29 -8.67
N GLY A 219 23.32 -14.47 -8.16
CA GLY A 219 24.47 -14.93 -8.95
C GLY A 219 25.01 -13.90 -9.95
N LEU A 220 24.54 -12.65 -9.91
CA LEU A 220 25.00 -11.56 -10.76
C LEU A 220 26.22 -10.87 -10.14
N THR A 221 27.04 -10.20 -10.95
CA THR A 221 28.10 -9.32 -10.42
C THR A 221 27.51 -8.03 -9.85
N GLU A 222 28.15 -7.42 -8.85
CA GLU A 222 27.70 -6.16 -8.25
C GLU A 222 27.51 -5.03 -9.28
N THR A 223 28.43 -4.92 -10.25
CA THR A 223 28.33 -3.97 -11.37
C THR A 223 27.06 -4.21 -12.19
N THR A 224 26.73 -5.49 -12.44
CA THR A 224 25.51 -5.85 -13.19
C THR A 224 24.26 -5.52 -12.40
N VAL A 225 24.22 -5.83 -11.10
CA VAL A 225 23.09 -5.49 -10.21
C VAL A 225 22.86 -3.98 -10.17
N ARG A 226 23.91 -3.19 -9.92
CA ARG A 226 23.83 -1.73 -9.86
C ARG A 226 23.29 -1.15 -11.17
N ARG A 227 23.83 -1.60 -12.31
CA ARG A 227 23.39 -1.17 -13.63
C ARG A 227 21.92 -1.54 -13.87
N ARG A 228 21.52 -2.79 -13.62
CA ARG A 228 20.14 -3.26 -13.87
C ARG A 228 19.11 -2.55 -13.00
N ILE A 229 19.39 -2.35 -11.71
CA ILE A 229 18.51 -1.58 -10.82
C ILE A 229 18.38 -0.15 -11.32
N GLY A 230 19.50 0.50 -11.67
CA GLY A 230 19.51 1.85 -12.22
C GLY A 230 18.68 1.97 -13.50
N ASP A 231 18.92 1.08 -14.46
CA ASP A 231 18.20 1.05 -15.75
C ASP A 231 16.70 0.83 -15.54
N MET A 232 16.30 -0.15 -14.71
CA MET A 232 14.88 -0.44 -14.47
C MET A 232 14.19 0.68 -13.70
N THR A 233 14.88 1.32 -12.74
CA THR A 233 14.32 2.45 -11.99
C THR A 233 14.13 3.65 -12.90
N ALA A 234 15.13 3.97 -13.73
CA ALA A 234 15.07 5.08 -14.67
C ALA A 234 13.93 4.89 -15.68
N SER A 235 13.73 3.67 -16.18
CA SER A 235 12.65 3.37 -17.13
C SER A 235 11.28 3.11 -16.50
N GLY A 236 11.11 3.24 -15.17
CA GLY A 236 9.85 2.94 -14.45
C GLY A 236 9.49 1.45 -14.35
N ARG A 237 10.40 0.56 -14.79
CA ARG A 237 10.27 -0.90 -14.75
C ARG A 237 10.42 -1.48 -13.34
N LEU A 238 11.12 -0.76 -12.46
CA LEU A 238 11.23 -1.05 -11.04
C LEU A 238 10.84 0.20 -10.25
N VAL A 239 9.82 0.08 -9.42
CA VAL A 239 9.33 1.15 -8.55
C VAL A 239 9.67 0.81 -7.11
N PHE A 240 10.34 1.73 -6.42
CA PHE A 240 10.54 1.66 -4.98
C PHE A 240 9.46 2.46 -4.28
N ARG A 241 8.85 1.86 -3.27
CA ARG A 241 7.78 2.47 -2.47
C ARG A 241 8.16 2.44 -1.01
N CYS A 242 8.27 3.63 -0.41
CA CYS A 242 8.46 3.79 1.02
C CYS A 242 7.09 4.04 1.68
N ASP A 243 6.73 3.15 2.60
CA ASP A 243 5.49 3.18 3.38
C ASP A 243 5.84 3.16 4.87
N PHE A 244 4.83 3.49 5.69
CA PHE A 244 4.95 3.55 7.15
C PHE A 244 3.61 3.20 7.79
N ALA A 245 3.66 2.92 9.10
CA ALA A 245 2.49 2.72 9.93
C ALA A 245 1.78 4.07 10.14
N GLU A 246 0.84 4.39 9.26
CA GLU A 246 0.19 5.69 9.16
C GLU A 246 -0.57 6.08 10.44
N GLN A 247 -1.16 5.10 11.12
CA GLN A 247 -1.84 5.30 12.39
C GLN A 247 -0.89 5.79 13.49
N ALA A 248 0.36 5.28 13.51
CA ALA A 248 1.38 5.70 14.45
C ALA A 248 1.88 7.13 14.17
N ALA A 249 1.78 7.57 12.91
CA ALA A 249 2.12 8.94 12.49
C ALA A 249 0.90 9.89 12.49
N GLY A 250 -0.23 9.43 13.05
CA GLY A 250 -1.43 10.23 13.31
C GLY A 250 -2.45 10.31 12.17
N TRP A 251 -2.33 9.53 11.10
CA TRP A 251 -3.43 9.31 10.15
C TRP A 251 -4.23 8.10 10.61
N THR A 252 -5.26 8.35 11.43
CA THR A 252 -5.99 7.29 12.14
C THR A 252 -7.12 6.68 11.31
N VAL A 253 -7.54 7.35 10.23
CA VAL A 253 -8.64 6.93 9.37
C VAL A 253 -8.19 6.86 7.92
N THR A 254 -8.45 5.73 7.27
CA THR A 254 -8.40 5.63 5.81
C THR A 254 -9.84 5.57 5.30
N ALA A 255 -10.22 6.50 4.42
CA ALA A 255 -11.52 6.52 3.78
C ALA A 255 -11.38 6.14 2.31
N THR A 256 -12.25 5.26 1.84
CA THR A 256 -12.38 4.89 0.43
C THR A 256 -13.74 5.35 -0.06
N TYR A 257 -13.77 6.03 -1.21
CA TYR A 257 -14.99 6.44 -1.88
C TYR A 257 -15.03 5.82 -3.27
N TRP A 258 -16.18 5.27 -3.60
CA TRP A 258 -16.54 4.87 -4.96
C TRP A 258 -17.56 5.87 -5.48
N ALA A 259 -17.31 6.38 -6.67
CA ALA A 259 -18.10 7.45 -7.23
C ALA A 259 -18.24 7.30 -8.75
N ARG A 260 -19.22 8.01 -9.27
CA ARG A 260 -19.48 8.16 -10.69
C ARG A 260 -19.36 9.62 -11.07
N LEU A 261 -18.69 9.87 -12.19
CA LEU A 261 -18.51 11.19 -12.76
C LEU A 261 -18.61 11.11 -14.29
N PRO A 262 -19.23 12.07 -14.99
CA PRO A 262 -19.19 12.09 -16.45
C PRO A 262 -17.74 12.06 -16.97
N ALA A 263 -17.47 11.19 -17.95
CA ALA A 263 -16.11 10.89 -18.40
C ALA A 263 -15.26 12.13 -18.76
N ARG A 264 -15.91 13.16 -19.32
CA ARG A 264 -15.29 14.45 -19.67
C ARG A 264 -14.66 15.22 -18.49
N HIS A 265 -14.99 14.85 -17.25
CA HIS A 265 -14.48 15.51 -16.04
C HIS A 265 -13.42 14.68 -15.29
N LEU A 266 -13.14 13.44 -15.72
CA LEU A 266 -12.21 12.55 -15.00
C LEU A 266 -10.79 13.12 -14.94
N ASP A 267 -10.27 13.66 -16.05
CA ASP A 267 -8.92 14.24 -16.07
C ASP A 267 -8.82 15.51 -15.20
N ALA A 268 -9.89 16.32 -15.19
CA ALA A 268 -9.95 17.50 -14.34
C ALA A 268 -10.00 17.13 -12.84
N LEU A 269 -10.76 16.07 -12.50
CA LEU A 269 -10.79 15.50 -11.14
C LEU A 269 -9.39 15.05 -10.73
N GLY A 270 -8.76 14.21 -11.54
CA GLY A 270 -7.43 13.67 -11.27
C GLY A 270 -6.38 14.75 -11.05
N ALA A 271 -6.31 15.73 -11.96
CA ALA A 271 -5.38 16.86 -11.85
C ALA A 271 -5.62 17.69 -10.59
N ARG A 272 -6.89 17.88 -10.20
CA ARG A 272 -7.24 18.64 -9.00
C ARG A 272 -6.86 17.88 -7.72
N LEU A 273 -7.23 16.60 -7.64
CA LEU A 273 -6.98 15.78 -6.45
C LEU A 273 -5.50 15.48 -6.21
N ALA A 274 -4.66 15.50 -7.26
CA ALA A 274 -3.21 15.38 -7.11
C ALA A 274 -2.58 16.46 -6.21
N SER A 275 -3.26 17.61 -6.05
CA SER A 275 -2.82 18.69 -5.16
C SER A 275 -3.33 18.57 -3.72
N TRP A 276 -4.17 17.58 -3.41
CA TRP A 276 -4.81 17.46 -2.10
C TRP A 276 -3.99 16.53 -1.21
N PRO A 277 -3.45 17.01 -0.08
CA PRO A 277 -2.53 16.24 0.76
C PRO A 277 -3.19 15.00 1.39
N GLU A 278 -4.50 14.99 1.55
CA GLU A 278 -5.25 13.85 2.06
C GLU A 278 -5.43 12.72 1.02
N ILE A 279 -5.39 13.01 -0.29
CA ILE A 279 -5.66 12.03 -1.34
C ILE A 279 -4.42 11.19 -1.64
N ARG A 280 -4.49 9.90 -1.31
CA ARG A 280 -3.42 8.94 -1.50
C ARG A 280 -3.54 8.16 -2.82
N LEU A 281 -4.76 7.93 -3.28
CA LEU A 281 -5.04 7.21 -4.52
C LEU A 281 -6.25 7.85 -5.20
N CYS A 282 -6.19 8.02 -6.51
CA CYS A 282 -7.32 8.38 -7.34
C CYS A 282 -7.17 7.69 -8.69
N VAL A 283 -8.17 6.92 -9.08
CA VAL A 283 -8.17 6.12 -10.30
C VAL A 283 -9.48 6.21 -11.03
N ALA A 284 -9.42 6.17 -12.36
CA ALA A 284 -10.57 5.82 -13.17
C ALA A 284 -10.63 4.31 -13.35
N THR A 285 -11.83 3.74 -13.25
CA THR A 285 -12.03 2.29 -13.39
C THR A 285 -13.11 1.94 -14.40
N ALA A 286 -13.04 0.72 -14.94
CA ALA A 286 -14.11 0.11 -15.73
C ALA A 286 -15.06 -0.65 -14.80
N ASP A 287 -16.07 0.07 -14.28
CA ASP A 287 -17.18 -0.43 -13.46
C ASP A 287 -18.29 0.64 -13.49
N ASP A 288 -19.45 0.38 -12.87
CA ASP A 288 -20.52 1.37 -12.68
C ASP A 288 -20.00 2.61 -11.91
N SER A 289 -19.16 2.36 -10.91
CA SER A 289 -18.41 3.38 -10.18
C SER A 289 -17.09 3.68 -10.92
N ASN A 290 -17.12 4.58 -11.89
CA ASN A 290 -15.96 4.87 -12.74
C ASN A 290 -14.82 5.66 -12.06
N VAL A 291 -14.96 6.03 -10.78
CA VAL A 291 -13.94 6.67 -9.94
C VAL A 291 -13.79 5.93 -8.61
N MET A 292 -12.56 5.63 -8.22
CA MET A 292 -12.22 5.22 -6.85
C MET A 292 -11.15 6.17 -6.29
N LEU A 293 -11.34 6.60 -5.04
CA LEU A 293 -10.35 7.42 -4.34
C LEU A 293 -10.15 6.95 -2.89
N ILE A 294 -8.90 7.04 -2.43
CA ILE A 294 -8.51 6.71 -1.05
C ILE A 294 -7.89 7.95 -0.41
N GLY A 295 -8.45 8.37 0.71
CA GLY A 295 -7.96 9.45 1.54
C GLY A 295 -7.38 8.96 2.87
N TRP A 296 -6.25 9.53 3.29
CA TRP A 296 -5.71 9.38 4.64
C TRP A 296 -6.04 10.60 5.48
N LEU A 297 -6.73 10.35 6.58
CA LEU A 297 -7.40 11.37 7.39
C LEU A 297 -6.96 11.25 8.85
N ARG A 298 -6.96 12.39 9.56
CA ARG A 298 -6.64 12.45 11.00
C ARG A 298 -7.78 11.95 11.87
N GLY A 299 -9.01 11.96 11.36
CA GLY A 299 -10.19 11.42 12.04
C GLY A 299 -11.43 11.36 11.15
N PRO A 300 -12.53 10.72 11.61
CA PRO A 300 -13.70 10.45 10.77
C PRO A 300 -14.38 11.72 10.24
N ARG A 301 -14.36 12.82 11.03
CA ARG A 301 -14.97 14.10 10.64
C ARG A 301 -14.32 14.70 9.38
N GLU A 302 -13.03 14.48 9.15
CA GLU A 302 -12.37 14.95 7.94
C GLU A 302 -12.91 14.26 6.68
N GLY A 303 -13.49 13.07 6.81
CA GLY A 303 -14.16 12.40 5.69
C GLY A 303 -15.35 13.18 5.20
N LEU A 304 -16.18 13.69 6.12
CA LEU A 304 -17.31 14.57 5.79
C LEU A 304 -16.86 15.86 5.10
N LEU A 305 -15.74 16.44 5.57
CA LEU A 305 -15.18 17.66 4.97
C LEU A 305 -14.62 17.41 3.58
N LEU A 306 -13.95 16.26 3.39
CA LEU A 306 -13.44 15.83 2.11
C LEU A 306 -14.58 15.61 1.11
N GLU A 307 -15.64 14.91 1.50
CA GLU A 307 -16.83 14.71 0.68
C GLU A 307 -17.49 16.04 0.29
N ALA A 308 -17.70 16.95 1.26
CA ALA A 308 -18.26 18.27 0.97
C ALA A 308 -17.38 19.07 -0.01
N ARG A 309 -16.05 18.96 0.11
CA ARG A 309 -15.10 19.59 -0.81
C ARG A 309 -15.16 18.99 -2.21
N LEU A 310 -15.25 17.66 -2.31
CA LEU A 310 -15.41 16.94 -3.58
C LEU A 310 -16.67 17.40 -4.32
N GLN A 311 -17.82 17.39 -3.65
CA GLN A 311 -19.10 17.80 -4.26
C GLN A 311 -19.13 19.28 -4.64
N ARG A 312 -18.47 20.16 -3.87
CA ARG A 312 -18.38 21.57 -4.23
C ARG A 312 -17.55 21.82 -5.48
N GLU A 313 -16.43 21.12 -5.65
CA GLU A 313 -15.56 21.30 -6.83
C GLU A 313 -16.03 20.49 -8.04
N PHE A 314 -16.74 19.38 -7.81
CA PHE A 314 -17.30 18.52 -8.83
C PHE A 314 -18.79 18.22 -8.52
N PRO A 315 -19.71 19.15 -8.84
CA PRO A 315 -21.13 19.00 -8.51
C PRO A 315 -21.82 17.80 -9.18
N GLU A 316 -21.27 17.31 -10.30
CA GLU A 316 -21.74 16.11 -11.01
C GLU A 316 -21.12 14.81 -10.47
N LEU A 317 -20.28 14.88 -9.42
CA LEU A 317 -19.72 13.70 -8.77
C LEU A 317 -20.74 13.06 -7.84
N GLU A 318 -21.17 11.87 -8.18
CA GLU A 318 -22.08 11.07 -7.36
C GLU A 318 -21.29 10.03 -6.57
N ILE A 319 -21.21 10.21 -5.25
CA ILE A 319 -20.55 9.24 -4.35
C ILE A 319 -21.55 8.13 -4.01
N GLU A 320 -21.26 6.94 -4.52
CA GLU A 320 -22.09 5.74 -4.40
C GLU A 320 -21.75 4.96 -3.13
N GLU A 321 -20.47 4.84 -2.77
CA GLU A 321 -20.04 4.15 -1.55
C GLU A 321 -19.05 4.98 -0.73
N ARG A 322 -19.19 4.90 0.60
CA ARG A 322 -18.35 5.57 1.60
C ARG A 322 -17.89 4.52 2.60
N GLN A 323 -16.62 4.18 2.56
CA GLN A 323 -16.08 3.09 3.36
C GLN A 323 -14.92 3.58 4.23
N LEU A 324 -14.90 3.17 5.49
CA LEU A 324 -13.77 3.40 6.38
C LEU A 324 -13.01 2.09 6.55
N THR A 325 -11.70 2.14 6.42
CA THR A 325 -10.83 0.98 6.67
C THR A 325 -10.74 0.73 8.16
N LEU A 326 -11.24 -0.43 8.59
CA LEU A 326 -11.12 -0.92 9.96
C LEU A 326 -9.76 -1.57 10.21
N ARG A 327 -9.22 -2.26 9.19
CA ARG A 327 -7.89 -2.89 9.26
C ARG A 327 -7.31 -3.09 7.87
N THR A 328 -6.14 -2.51 7.60
CA THR A 328 -5.29 -2.96 6.49
C THR A 328 -4.55 -4.23 6.93
N LEU A 329 -4.81 -5.34 6.26
CA LEU A 329 -4.17 -6.64 6.54
C LEU A 329 -2.88 -6.80 5.75
N LYS A 330 -2.91 -6.32 4.50
CA LYS A 330 -1.77 -6.33 3.59
C LYS A 330 -1.72 -5.01 2.84
N ARG A 331 -0.54 -4.41 2.74
CA ARG A 331 -0.31 -3.23 1.90
C ARG A 331 0.89 -3.48 1.02
N MET A 332 0.64 -3.56 -0.28
CA MET A 332 1.71 -3.74 -1.26
C MET A 332 2.68 -4.87 -0.86
N GLY A 333 2.15 -6.06 -0.62
CA GLY A 333 2.95 -7.23 -0.25
C GLY A 333 3.28 -7.31 1.25
N ARG A 334 3.34 -6.20 1.98
CA ARG A 334 3.64 -6.20 3.42
C ARG A 334 2.42 -6.59 4.25
N ILE A 335 2.59 -7.60 5.10
CA ILE A 335 1.56 -8.04 6.06
C ILE A 335 1.63 -7.11 7.28
N LEU A 336 0.49 -6.59 7.71
CA LEU A 336 0.39 -5.63 8.79
C LEU A 336 -0.31 -6.22 10.03
N SER A 337 0.24 -5.89 11.18
CA SER A 337 -0.41 -6.10 12.48
C SER A 337 -1.69 -5.26 12.60
N PRO A 338 -2.57 -5.52 13.59
CA PRO A 338 -3.74 -4.68 13.85
C PRO A 338 -3.43 -3.19 14.06
N ARG A 339 -2.20 -2.84 14.45
CA ARG A 339 -1.74 -1.46 14.64
C ARG A 339 -0.98 -0.89 13.43
N GLY A 340 -1.12 -1.51 12.25
CA GLY A 340 -0.49 -1.05 11.01
C GLY A 340 1.01 -1.29 10.90
N ARG A 341 1.67 -1.92 11.88
CA ARG A 341 3.11 -2.26 11.80
C ARG A 341 3.35 -3.43 10.86
N ALA A 342 4.38 -3.34 10.03
CA ALA A 342 4.81 -4.45 9.18
C ALA A 342 5.35 -5.62 10.02
N VAL A 343 4.81 -6.82 9.78
CA VAL A 343 5.17 -8.07 10.49
C VAL A 343 5.54 -9.22 9.55
N GLY A 344 5.29 -9.05 8.25
CA GLY A 344 5.59 -10.06 7.25
C GLY A 344 5.61 -9.49 5.84
N TYR A 345 5.87 -10.34 4.86
CA TYR A 345 5.92 -9.96 3.46
C TYR A 345 5.56 -11.14 2.56
N VAL A 346 4.72 -10.89 1.56
CA VAL A 346 4.40 -11.80 0.46
C VAL A 346 4.93 -11.17 -0.83
N PRO A 347 5.88 -11.81 -1.53
CA PRO A 347 6.45 -11.27 -2.75
C PRO A 347 5.41 -11.04 -3.85
N PHE A 348 5.57 -9.91 -4.56
CA PHE A 348 4.83 -9.66 -5.78
C PHE A 348 5.32 -10.55 -6.90
N ASN A 349 4.62 -11.66 -7.12
CA ASN A 349 4.97 -12.63 -8.15
C ASN A 349 3.88 -12.72 -9.21
N VAL A 350 3.71 -11.65 -9.99
CA VAL A 350 2.72 -11.59 -11.08
C VAL A 350 3.04 -12.55 -12.24
N TRP A 351 4.31 -12.95 -12.39
CA TRP A 351 4.78 -13.88 -13.43
C TRP A 351 4.69 -15.36 -13.06
N GLY A 352 4.25 -15.67 -11.85
CA GLY A 352 4.27 -17.03 -11.30
C GLY A 352 2.92 -17.72 -11.28
N ARG A 353 1.88 -17.10 -11.83
CA ARG A 353 0.54 -17.68 -11.80
C ARG A 353 0.41 -18.72 -12.91
N ASP A 354 0.28 -19.97 -12.49
CA ASP A 354 -0.15 -21.06 -13.34
C ASP A 354 -1.68 -21.15 -13.25
N PRO A 355 -2.43 -20.83 -14.33
CA PRO A 355 -3.89 -20.89 -14.31
C PRO A 355 -4.45 -22.31 -14.11
N GLU A 356 -3.63 -23.35 -14.32
CA GLU A 356 -4.03 -24.75 -14.12
C GLU A 356 -3.71 -25.29 -12.71
N SER A 357 -2.98 -24.54 -11.88
CA SER A 357 -2.62 -24.96 -10.53
C SER A 357 -3.56 -24.32 -9.50
N PRO A 358 -4.52 -25.07 -8.92
CA PRO A 358 -5.37 -24.53 -7.87
C PRO A 358 -4.52 -24.13 -6.66
N LEU A 359 -4.85 -22.99 -6.05
CA LEU A 359 -4.25 -22.52 -4.80
C LEU A 359 -4.36 -23.61 -3.71
N GLY A 360 -3.24 -24.30 -3.46
CA GLY A 360 -3.09 -25.34 -2.44
C GLY A 360 -3.46 -24.91 -1.04
#